data_AF-A0A5C8TY67-F1
#
_entry.id   AF-A0A5C8TY67-F1
#
_cell.length_a   1.000
_cell.length_b   1.000
_cell.length_c   1.000
_cell.angle_alpha   90.00
_cell.angle_beta   90.00
_cell.angle_gamma   90.00
#
_symmetry.space_group_name_H-M   'P 1'
#
loop_
_entity.id
_entity.type
_entity.pdbx_description
1 polymer ?
#
loop_
_entity_poly.entity_id
_entity_poly.type
_entity_poly.pdbx_seq_one_letter_code
_entity_poly.pdbx_strand_id
1 'polypeptide(L)'
;MRPNPSERIFSKSAASNTARSTTQREFQMARTASTRARKSFTSAVKIGVSIGESDFNQHMLDANAFHIESVRADRETALTEAFAAMPETDVLLDEVVQEIEAEEMRDEVHAAEATEEPAATTEISFRDLMLMLDENDVDLAQRTINAAIDERAAFENAKHGDGANIQKTLKKARESMGLSRGPARVLIAAAVDTAFVNRSQHDGSRYNVYAIGKVVDLLRALASDAGEVQNAINRCVTMSLFNMAKAGQTFSLETAKSAASDKYQSDLAIRKHLVRHTVSASTAPTQASSTMQALETLGVVTRSGSSRNPTFALTTNPIVKAIEGKLFKGQAQAA
;
A
#
# COMPACT_ATOMS: atom_id res chain seq x y z
N MET A 1 22.67 59.08 23.27
CA MET A 1 22.61 59.50 21.85
C MET A 1 22.57 58.24 20.99
N ARG A 2 21.46 58.00 20.27
CA ARG A 2 21.31 56.88 19.33
C ARG A 2 21.48 57.40 17.90
N PRO A 3 22.16 56.71 16.97
CA PRO A 3 22.27 57.17 15.60
C PRO A 3 21.02 56.78 14.78
N ASN A 4 20.80 57.59 13.75
CA ASN A 4 19.63 57.69 12.88
C ASN A 4 19.63 56.58 11.80
N PRO A 5 18.49 55.92 11.49
CA PRO A 5 18.42 54.89 10.45
C PRO A 5 17.83 55.47 9.16
N SER A 6 18.67 56.10 8.34
CA SER A 6 18.27 56.52 7.00
C SER A 6 19.47 56.45 6.07
N GLU A 7 19.77 55.26 5.57
CA GLU A 7 20.50 54.99 4.32
C GLU A 7 20.79 53.49 4.21
N ARG A 8 19.99 52.77 3.40
CA ARG A 8 20.37 51.51 2.72
C ARG A 8 19.21 51.06 1.83
N ILE A 9 19.06 51.73 0.69
CA ILE A 9 18.30 51.24 -0.45
C ILE A 9 19.25 51.30 -1.66
N PHE A 10 19.16 50.28 -2.53
CA PHE A 10 19.87 50.07 -3.80
C PHE A 10 21.20 49.29 -3.75
N SER A 11 21.13 47.97 -3.98
CA SER A 11 21.96 47.26 -4.99
C SER A 11 21.72 45.74 -5.03
N LYS A 12 20.55 45.27 -5.51
CA LYS A 12 20.37 43.84 -5.89
C LYS A 12 19.43 43.71 -7.08
N SER A 13 19.90 44.03 -8.29
CA SER A 13 19.11 43.82 -9.53
C SER A 13 19.93 43.43 -10.77
N ALA A 14 21.23 43.12 -10.66
CA ALA A 14 22.06 42.82 -11.84
C ALA A 14 22.44 41.34 -12.02
N ALA A 15 22.29 40.48 -11.01
CA ALA A 15 22.77 39.10 -11.07
C ALA A 15 21.76 38.07 -11.62
N SER A 16 20.50 38.45 -11.84
CA SER A 16 19.42 37.49 -12.18
C SER A 16 19.22 37.26 -13.69
N ASN A 17 19.78 38.11 -14.57
CA ASN A 17 19.51 38.02 -16.01
C ASN A 17 20.54 37.22 -16.81
N THR A 18 21.73 36.96 -16.25
CA THR A 18 22.79 36.23 -16.96
C THR A 18 22.60 34.71 -16.88
N ALA A 19 21.99 34.20 -15.81
CA ALA A 19 21.78 32.75 -15.61
C ALA A 19 20.65 32.16 -16.46
N ARG A 20 19.69 32.98 -16.94
CA ARG A 20 18.57 32.49 -17.77
C ARG A 20 18.90 32.31 -19.25
N SER A 21 19.97 32.94 -19.76
CA SER A 21 20.31 32.86 -21.19
C SER A 21 21.19 31.65 -21.53
N THR A 22 21.95 31.14 -20.57
CA THR A 22 22.86 29.99 -20.77
C THR A 22 22.07 28.69 -20.86
N THR A 23 21.06 28.50 -20.01
CA THR A 23 20.26 27.27 -19.96
C THR A 23 19.33 27.09 -21.17
N GLN A 24 18.86 28.18 -21.77
CA GLN A 24 18.05 28.11 -23.01
C GLN A 24 18.88 27.76 -24.26
N ARG A 25 20.18 28.08 -24.28
CA ARG A 25 21.08 27.75 -25.40
C ARG A 25 21.48 26.28 -25.41
N GLU A 26 21.69 25.67 -24.25
CA GLU A 26 22.01 24.24 -24.15
C GLU A 26 20.82 23.33 -24.54
N PHE A 27 19.59 23.75 -24.20
CA PHE A 27 18.39 22.98 -24.55
C PHE A 27 18.06 22.97 -26.06
N GLN A 28 18.46 24.01 -26.79
CA GLN A 28 18.28 24.06 -28.25
C GLN A 28 19.31 23.22 -29.02
N MET A 29 20.54 23.05 -28.50
CA MET A 29 21.55 22.20 -29.16
C MET A 29 21.29 20.70 -28.95
N ALA A 30 20.69 20.29 -27.83
CA ALA A 30 20.32 18.89 -27.61
C ALA A 30 19.19 18.42 -28.56
N ARG A 31 18.27 19.32 -28.96
CA ARG A 31 17.17 18.98 -29.87
C ARG A 31 17.61 18.79 -31.32
N THR A 32 18.69 19.42 -31.78
CA THR A 32 19.20 19.26 -33.15
C THR A 32 20.12 18.04 -33.31
N ALA A 33 20.72 17.54 -32.23
CA ALA A 33 21.49 16.30 -32.26
C ALA A 33 20.58 15.05 -32.37
N SER A 34 19.43 15.05 -31.69
CA SER A 34 18.51 13.91 -31.68
C SER A 34 17.78 13.67 -33.02
N THR A 35 17.63 14.69 -33.87
CA THR A 35 16.95 14.56 -35.18
C THR A 35 17.87 14.10 -36.30
N ARG A 36 19.20 14.14 -36.12
CA ARG A 36 20.17 13.73 -37.14
C ARG A 36 20.49 12.22 -37.12
N ALA A 37 20.14 11.52 -36.04
CA ALA A 37 20.41 10.09 -35.88
C ALA A 37 19.33 9.16 -36.47
N ARG A 38 18.19 9.68 -36.97
CA ARG A 38 17.06 8.85 -37.47
C ARG A 38 16.93 8.77 -39.00
N LYS A 39 17.95 9.17 -39.77
CA LYS A 39 17.86 9.24 -41.25
C LYS A 39 18.85 8.34 -42.03
N SER A 40 19.45 7.31 -41.43
CA SER A 40 20.43 6.46 -42.13
C SER A 40 20.20 4.95 -42.03
N PHE A 41 18.96 4.48 -41.87
CA PHE A 41 18.64 3.04 -41.87
C PHE A 41 17.48 2.71 -42.82
N THR A 42 17.58 3.16 -44.07
CA THR A 42 16.77 2.62 -45.17
C THR A 42 17.64 2.53 -46.41
N SER A 43 18.50 1.52 -46.46
CA SER A 43 19.22 1.12 -47.66
C SER A 43 19.41 -0.39 -47.63
N ALA A 44 19.11 -1.00 -48.77
CA ALA A 44 18.69 -2.38 -48.95
C ALA A 44 19.74 -3.45 -48.58
N VAL A 45 19.27 -4.50 -47.92
CA VAL A 45 19.81 -5.86 -48.08
C VAL A 45 18.61 -6.81 -48.26
N LYS A 46 18.29 -7.12 -49.52
CA LYS A 46 17.38 -8.22 -49.88
C LYS A 46 18.18 -9.52 -49.73
N ILE A 47 18.14 -10.14 -48.55
CA ILE A 47 18.48 -11.55 -48.39
C ILE A 47 17.15 -12.29 -48.25
N GLY A 48 16.84 -13.12 -49.25
CA GLY A 48 15.70 -14.02 -49.21
C GLY A 48 15.96 -15.15 -48.22
N VAL A 49 15.58 -14.97 -46.96
CA VAL A 49 15.32 -16.07 -46.03
C VAL A 49 13.88 -15.92 -45.57
N SER A 50 13.01 -16.84 -45.99
CA SER A 50 11.66 -16.96 -45.46
C SER A 50 11.75 -17.59 -44.08
N ILE A 51 11.99 -16.78 -43.05
CA ILE A 51 11.82 -17.18 -41.66
C ILE A 51 10.33 -17.00 -41.34
N GLY A 52 9.66 -18.09 -40.97
CA GLY A 52 8.22 -18.08 -40.68
C GLY A 52 7.91 -17.11 -39.53
N GLU A 53 6.90 -16.25 -39.73
CA GLU A 53 6.47 -15.24 -38.75
C GLU A 53 6.06 -15.81 -37.38
N SER A 54 5.85 -17.13 -37.25
CA SER A 54 5.55 -17.77 -35.97
C SER A 54 6.76 -17.87 -35.03
N ASP A 55 7.96 -18.12 -35.55
CA ASP A 55 9.14 -18.39 -34.72
C ASP A 55 9.73 -17.09 -34.15
N PHE A 56 9.58 -15.97 -34.87
CA PHE A 56 10.07 -14.68 -34.39
C PHE A 56 9.25 -14.15 -33.20
N ASN A 57 7.92 -14.30 -33.24
CA ASN A 57 7.06 -13.87 -32.14
C ASN A 57 7.26 -14.71 -30.87
N GLN A 58 7.51 -16.02 -31.02
CA GLN A 58 7.78 -16.89 -29.87
C GLN A 58 9.13 -16.53 -29.21
N HIS A 59 10.19 -16.36 -29.99
CA HIS A 59 11.49 -15.94 -29.45
C HIS A 59 11.48 -14.57 -28.78
N MET A 60 10.65 -13.64 -29.27
CA MET A 60 10.54 -12.31 -28.66
C MET A 60 9.74 -12.34 -27.33
N LEU A 61 8.74 -13.22 -27.23
CA LEU A 61 8.00 -13.46 -25.98
C LEU A 61 8.88 -14.17 -24.95
N ASP A 62 9.67 -15.16 -25.35
CA ASP A 62 10.58 -15.89 -24.47
C ASP A 62 11.72 -14.99 -23.97
N ALA A 63 12.25 -14.12 -24.84
CA ALA A 63 13.26 -13.13 -24.44
C ALA A 63 12.72 -12.08 -23.45
N ASN A 64 11.46 -11.66 -23.60
CA ASN A 64 10.81 -10.76 -22.65
C ASN A 64 10.51 -11.45 -21.30
N ALA A 65 10.10 -12.72 -21.31
CA ALA A 65 9.88 -13.49 -20.09
C ALA A 65 11.18 -13.66 -19.30
N PHE A 66 12.27 -14.01 -19.99
CA PHE A 66 13.60 -14.13 -19.36
C PHE A 66 14.10 -12.81 -18.79
N HIS A 67 13.88 -11.68 -19.49
CA HIS A 67 14.28 -10.36 -19.00
C HIS A 67 13.45 -9.90 -17.78
N ILE A 68 12.14 -10.18 -17.76
CA ILE A 68 11.28 -9.88 -16.61
C ILE A 68 11.70 -10.70 -15.39
N GLU A 69 12.04 -11.97 -15.58
CA GLU A 69 12.48 -12.86 -14.50
C GLU A 69 13.87 -12.47 -13.97
N SER A 70 14.80 -12.06 -14.84
CA SER A 70 16.11 -11.57 -14.41
C SER A 70 16.00 -10.25 -13.64
N VAL A 71 15.18 -9.29 -14.11
CA VAL A 71 14.96 -8.02 -13.42
C VAL A 71 14.26 -8.23 -12.07
N ARG A 72 13.40 -9.24 -11.96
CA ARG A 72 12.75 -9.62 -10.68
C ARG A 72 13.77 -10.21 -9.71
N ALA A 73 14.62 -11.14 -10.16
CA ALA A 73 15.67 -11.74 -9.35
C ALA A 73 16.70 -10.70 -8.87
N ASP A 74 17.11 -9.77 -9.74
CA ASP A 74 18.04 -8.69 -9.40
C ASP A 74 17.41 -7.73 -8.39
N ARG A 75 16.12 -7.42 -8.54
CA ARG A 75 15.38 -6.57 -7.58
C ARG A 75 15.19 -7.25 -6.23
N GLU A 76 14.93 -8.55 -6.20
CA GLU A 76 14.79 -9.33 -4.98
C GLU A 76 16.12 -9.48 -4.25
N THR A 77 17.21 -9.68 -4.98
CA THR A 77 18.57 -9.68 -4.44
C THR A 77 18.94 -8.31 -3.88
N ALA A 78 18.70 -7.23 -4.62
CA ALA A 78 18.95 -5.86 -4.16
C ALA A 78 18.11 -5.47 -2.94
N LEU A 79 16.86 -5.96 -2.82
CA LEU A 79 16.05 -5.77 -1.63
C LEU A 79 16.60 -6.58 -0.44
N THR A 80 17.03 -7.81 -0.67
CA THR A 80 17.59 -8.68 0.39
C THR A 80 18.92 -8.12 0.92
N GLU A 81 19.80 -7.66 0.02
CA GLU A 81 21.06 -7.00 0.39
C GLU A 81 20.82 -5.65 1.07
N ALA A 82 19.85 -4.86 0.60
CA ALA A 82 19.47 -3.61 1.25
C ALA A 82 18.92 -3.85 2.68
N PHE A 83 18.17 -4.93 2.91
CA PHE A 83 17.70 -5.33 4.24
C PHE A 83 18.83 -5.88 5.12
N ALA A 84 19.77 -6.64 4.56
CA ALA A 84 20.93 -7.17 5.30
C ALA A 84 21.96 -6.09 5.66
N ALA A 85 22.04 -5.01 4.86
CA ALA A 85 22.91 -3.86 5.11
C ALA A 85 22.28 -2.80 6.03
N MET A 86 21.02 -2.98 6.45
CA MET A 86 20.46 -2.16 7.52
C MET A 86 21.17 -2.53 8.82
N PRO A 87 21.73 -1.56 9.57
CA PRO A 87 22.24 -1.86 10.91
C PRO A 87 21.08 -2.44 11.73
N GLU A 88 21.36 -3.55 12.45
CA GLU A 88 20.51 -4.08 13.52
C GLU A 88 20.29 -2.96 14.52
N THR A 89 19.27 -2.15 14.27
CA THR A 89 18.79 -1.15 15.20
C THR A 89 17.73 -1.87 16.01
N ASP A 90 18.19 -2.77 16.88
CA ASP A 90 17.36 -3.48 17.88
C ASP A 90 16.44 -2.51 18.62
N VAL A 91 16.84 -1.25 18.75
CA VAL A 91 16.05 -0.17 19.37
C VAL A 91 14.71 0.08 18.66
N LEU A 92 14.62 -0.03 17.32
CA LEU A 92 13.37 0.19 16.58
C LEU A 92 12.48 -1.07 16.57
N LEU A 93 13.07 -2.26 16.68
CA LEU A 93 12.31 -3.50 16.83
C LEU A 93 11.75 -3.64 18.24
N ASP A 94 12.51 -3.28 19.27
CA ASP A 94 12.05 -3.25 20.66
C ASP A 94 10.94 -2.22 20.86
N GLU A 95 11.01 -1.05 20.23
CA GLU A 95 9.95 -0.03 20.33
C GLU A 95 8.64 -0.50 19.65
N VAL A 96 8.74 -1.23 18.51
CA VAL A 96 7.57 -1.82 17.82
C VAL A 96 7.02 -3.04 18.56
N VAL A 97 7.88 -3.84 19.21
CA VAL A 97 7.45 -4.96 20.06
C VAL A 97 6.77 -4.42 21.33
N GLN A 98 7.30 -3.36 21.94
CA GLN A 98 6.67 -2.67 23.07
C GLN A 98 5.35 -1.98 22.68
N GLU A 99 5.22 -1.48 21.45
CA GLU A 99 3.96 -0.91 20.92
C GLU A 99 2.88 -2.01 20.74
N ILE A 100 3.27 -3.23 20.36
CA ILE A 100 2.37 -4.40 20.33
C ILE A 100 1.97 -4.81 21.76
N GLU A 101 2.90 -4.75 22.73
CA GLU A 101 2.62 -5.05 24.15
C GLU A 101 1.78 -3.96 24.85
N ALA A 102 1.87 -2.69 24.43
CA ALA A 102 1.08 -1.60 24.99
C ALA A 102 -0.40 -1.63 24.53
N GLU A 103 -0.68 -2.19 23.35
CA GLU A 103 -2.04 -2.47 22.84
C GLU A 103 -2.74 -3.61 23.66
N GLU A 104 -2.04 -4.25 24.60
CA GLU A 104 -2.53 -5.36 25.42
C GLU A 104 -3.37 -4.95 26.65
N MET A 105 -3.39 -3.65 27.04
CA MET A 105 -3.96 -3.24 28.33
C MET A 105 -5.39 -2.66 28.35
N ARG A 106 -6.10 -2.41 27.23
CA ARG A 106 -7.36 -1.62 27.31
C ARG A 106 -8.58 -1.96 26.46
N ASP A 107 -8.59 -3.00 25.62
CA ASP A 107 -9.81 -3.37 24.88
C ASP A 107 -10.73 -4.28 25.70
N GLU A 108 -11.37 -3.71 26.73
CA GLU A 108 -12.46 -4.33 27.51
C GLU A 108 -13.75 -3.49 27.51
N VAL A 109 -14.12 -2.80 26.41
CA VAL A 109 -15.49 -2.28 26.27
C VAL A 109 -15.87 -2.22 24.80
N HIS A 110 -16.66 -3.21 24.35
CA HIS A 110 -17.60 -3.19 23.21
C HIS A 110 -17.65 -4.55 22.50
N ALA A 111 -18.29 -5.52 23.14
CA ALA A 111 -18.72 -6.75 22.50
C ALA A 111 -20.13 -7.10 22.96
N ALA A 112 -21.14 -6.42 22.39
CA ALA A 112 -22.52 -6.91 22.37
C ALA A 112 -23.39 -6.00 21.51
N GLU A 113 -23.51 -6.29 20.20
CA GLU A 113 -24.75 -5.99 19.49
C GLU A 113 -25.16 -7.21 18.67
N ALA A 114 -26.43 -7.59 18.88
CA ALA A 114 -27.04 -8.83 18.48
C ALA A 114 -27.48 -8.81 17.02
N THR A 115 -27.40 -9.99 16.42
CA THR A 115 -27.76 -10.31 15.04
C THR A 115 -29.29 -10.27 14.86
N GLU A 116 -29.82 -9.24 14.21
CA GLU A 116 -31.12 -9.31 13.53
C GLU A 116 -30.87 -9.69 12.07
N GLU A 117 -31.55 -10.74 11.57
CA GLU A 117 -31.54 -11.10 10.15
C GLU A 117 -32.35 -10.07 9.35
N PRO A 118 -31.74 -9.29 8.44
CA PRO A 118 -32.50 -8.39 7.59
C PRO A 118 -33.13 -9.18 6.43
N ALA A 119 -34.38 -8.83 6.12
CA ALA A 119 -35.09 -9.26 4.93
C ALA A 119 -34.27 -8.95 3.66
N ALA A 120 -34.40 -9.80 2.64
CA ALA A 120 -33.66 -9.73 1.38
C ALA A 120 -33.90 -8.42 0.61
N THR A 121 -33.21 -7.36 1.01
CA THR A 121 -32.99 -6.16 0.20
C THR A 121 -32.02 -6.52 -0.91
N THR A 122 -32.30 -6.07 -2.14
CA THR A 122 -31.39 -6.15 -3.29
C THR A 122 -30.03 -5.58 -2.87
N GLU A 123 -29.06 -6.44 -2.61
CA GLU A 123 -27.74 -6.02 -2.14
C GLU A 123 -27.06 -5.17 -3.22
N ILE A 124 -26.94 -3.87 -2.97
CA ILE A 124 -26.20 -2.94 -3.83
C ILE A 124 -24.73 -3.36 -3.80
N SER A 125 -24.11 -3.53 -4.97
CA SER A 125 -22.69 -3.91 -5.02
C SER A 125 -21.81 -2.79 -4.47
N PHE A 126 -20.65 -3.14 -3.89
CA PHE A 126 -19.70 -2.12 -3.41
C PHE A 126 -19.25 -1.16 -4.52
N ARG A 127 -19.21 -1.64 -5.77
CA ARG A 127 -18.88 -0.80 -6.93
C ARG A 127 -19.94 0.24 -7.18
N ASP A 128 -21.21 -0.15 -7.09
CA ASP A 128 -22.35 0.76 -7.28
C ASP A 128 -22.40 1.79 -6.16
N LEU A 129 -22.13 1.40 -4.91
CA LEU A 129 -21.99 2.35 -3.79
C LEU A 129 -20.96 3.45 -4.10
N MET A 130 -19.80 3.09 -4.66
CA MET A 130 -18.78 4.09 -5.04
C MET A 130 -19.19 4.99 -6.22
N LEU A 131 -20.03 4.50 -7.12
CA LEU A 131 -20.53 5.24 -8.28
C LEU A 131 -21.70 6.18 -7.92
N MET A 132 -22.42 5.89 -6.84
CA MET A 132 -23.52 6.72 -6.34
C MET A 132 -23.04 7.92 -5.51
N LEU A 133 -21.75 8.00 -5.16
CA LEU A 133 -21.21 9.08 -4.34
C LEU A 133 -21.20 10.43 -5.08
N ASP A 134 -21.56 11.49 -4.36
CA ASP A 134 -21.45 12.85 -4.86
C ASP A 134 -19.98 13.25 -5.08
N GLU A 135 -19.72 13.95 -6.18
CA GLU A 135 -18.36 14.32 -6.56
C GLU A 135 -17.75 15.36 -5.60
N ASN A 136 -18.56 16.21 -4.98
CA ASN A 136 -18.08 17.19 -3.99
C ASN A 136 -17.68 16.49 -2.69
N ASP A 137 -18.44 15.47 -2.26
CA ASP A 137 -18.10 14.68 -1.08
C ASP A 137 -16.78 13.92 -1.28
N VAL A 138 -16.56 13.38 -2.48
CA VAL A 138 -15.31 12.72 -2.86
C VAL A 138 -14.14 13.71 -2.84
N ASP A 139 -14.33 14.92 -3.36
CA ASP A 139 -13.29 15.97 -3.35
C ASP A 139 -12.97 16.46 -1.94
N LEU A 140 -14.00 16.61 -1.10
CA LEU A 140 -13.82 16.97 0.31
C LEU A 140 -13.06 15.87 1.05
N ALA A 141 -13.46 14.61 0.89
CA ALA A 141 -12.77 13.46 1.48
C ALA A 141 -11.31 13.38 1.03
N GLN A 142 -11.03 13.59 -0.26
CA GLN A 142 -9.64 13.61 -0.76
C GLN A 142 -8.80 14.70 -0.08
N ARG A 143 -9.37 15.90 0.11
CA ARG A 143 -8.69 16.99 0.83
C ARG A 143 -8.48 16.66 2.31
N THR A 144 -9.46 16.02 2.96
CA THR A 144 -9.35 15.58 4.35
C THR A 144 -8.26 14.53 4.52
N ILE A 145 -8.19 13.52 3.64
CA ILE A 145 -7.12 12.51 3.63
C ILE A 145 -5.75 13.20 3.54
N ASN A 146 -5.63 14.16 2.62
CA ASN A 146 -4.40 14.91 2.40
C ASN A 146 -3.97 15.69 3.64
N ALA A 147 -4.89 16.45 4.23
CA ALA A 147 -4.65 17.20 5.45
C ALA A 147 -4.27 16.28 6.62
N ALA A 148 -4.94 15.13 6.77
CA ALA A 148 -4.66 14.17 7.84
C ALA A 148 -3.25 13.56 7.71
N ILE A 149 -2.82 13.21 6.50
CA ILE A 149 -1.45 12.70 6.28
C ILE A 149 -0.41 13.80 6.53
N ASP A 150 -0.67 15.02 6.08
CA ASP A 150 0.25 16.15 6.27
C ASP A 150 0.39 16.49 7.77
N GLU A 151 -0.73 16.44 8.52
CA GLU A 151 -0.74 16.56 9.98
C GLU A 151 0.02 15.40 10.67
N ARG A 152 -0.16 14.17 10.19
CA ARG A 152 0.58 13.02 10.70
C ARG A 152 2.08 13.18 10.51
N ALA A 153 2.49 13.61 9.31
CA ALA A 153 3.89 13.84 8.99
C ALA A 153 4.51 14.91 9.90
N ALA A 154 3.80 16.01 10.15
CA ALA A 154 4.24 17.06 11.06
C ALA A 154 4.40 16.57 12.51
N PHE A 155 3.44 15.78 13.01
CA PHE A 155 3.51 15.19 14.35
C PHE A 155 4.73 14.27 14.49
N GLU A 156 4.93 13.35 13.55
CA GLU A 156 6.04 12.40 13.58
C GLU A 156 7.39 13.11 13.42
N ASN A 157 7.45 14.18 12.64
CA ASN A 157 8.65 15.01 12.52
C ASN A 157 8.98 15.73 13.82
N ALA A 158 7.97 16.27 14.52
CA ALA A 158 8.17 16.91 15.81
C ALA A 158 8.67 15.91 16.89
N LYS A 159 8.21 14.65 16.83
CA LYS A 159 8.57 13.61 17.80
C LYS A 159 9.93 12.96 17.53
N HIS A 160 10.24 12.67 16.26
CA HIS A 160 11.39 11.83 15.88
C HIS A 160 12.39 12.52 14.92
N GLY A 161 12.09 13.73 14.43
CA GLY A 161 12.89 14.46 13.44
C GLY A 161 12.70 13.99 12.00
N ASP A 162 13.30 14.73 11.05
CA ASP A 162 13.06 14.59 9.60
C ASP A 162 13.65 13.30 8.99
N GLY A 163 14.54 12.61 9.71
CA GLY A 163 15.27 11.44 9.22
C GLY A 163 14.55 10.10 9.34
N ALA A 164 13.39 10.05 10.00
CA ALA A 164 12.71 8.79 10.30
C ALA A 164 12.15 8.11 9.04
N ASN A 165 12.30 6.79 8.94
CA ASN A 165 11.70 6.00 7.85
C ASN A 165 10.16 6.17 7.77
N ILE A 166 9.52 6.55 8.88
CA ILE A 166 8.10 6.93 8.96
C ILE A 166 7.74 8.00 7.92
N GLN A 167 8.58 9.03 7.74
CA GLN A 167 8.32 10.11 6.78
C GLN A 167 8.27 9.60 5.33
N LYS A 168 9.11 8.61 5.00
CA LYS A 168 9.08 7.97 3.67
C LYS A 168 7.78 7.22 3.45
N THR A 169 7.27 6.53 4.48
CA THR A 169 6.00 5.81 4.41
C THR A 169 4.82 6.77 4.25
N LEU A 170 4.78 7.84 5.05
CA LEU A 170 3.73 8.86 4.96
C LEU A 170 3.74 9.59 3.62
N LYS A 171 4.93 9.92 3.08
CA LYS A 171 5.05 10.49 1.74
C LYS A 171 4.51 9.55 0.65
N LYS A 172 4.85 8.26 0.71
CA LYS A 172 4.30 7.26 -0.22
C LYS A 172 2.78 7.11 -0.09
N ALA A 173 2.26 7.15 1.14
CA ALA A 173 0.83 7.13 1.39
C ALA A 173 0.15 8.38 0.82
N ARG A 174 0.76 9.57 0.96
CA ARG A 174 0.30 10.83 0.38
C ARG A 174 0.23 10.78 -1.15
N GLU A 175 1.26 10.25 -1.79
CA GLU A 175 1.32 10.08 -3.24
C GLU A 175 0.24 9.08 -3.72
N SER A 176 0.02 8.01 -2.96
CA SER A 176 -0.88 6.93 -3.36
C SER A 176 -2.36 7.22 -3.08
N MET A 177 -2.69 7.78 -1.92
CA MET A 177 -4.07 8.09 -1.52
C MET A 177 -4.50 9.49 -1.92
N GLY A 178 -3.56 10.43 -1.92
CA GLY A 178 -3.86 11.84 -2.01
C GLY A 178 -3.97 12.42 -3.41
N LEU A 179 -3.33 11.78 -4.39
CA LEU A 179 -3.33 12.24 -5.78
C LEU A 179 -4.54 11.74 -6.58
N SER A 180 -5.13 10.60 -6.17
CA SER A 180 -6.25 9.99 -6.88
C SER A 180 -7.54 10.04 -6.06
N ARG A 181 -8.68 10.16 -6.73
CA ARG A 181 -10.01 10.21 -6.09
C ARG A 181 -10.54 8.82 -5.69
N GLY A 182 -9.92 7.76 -6.22
CA GLY A 182 -10.32 6.37 -5.97
C GLY A 182 -10.29 5.97 -4.50
N PRO A 183 -9.16 6.15 -3.79
CA PRO A 183 -9.06 5.88 -2.35
C PRO A 183 -10.11 6.61 -1.52
N ALA A 184 -10.43 7.87 -1.84
CA ALA A 184 -11.48 8.63 -1.18
C ALA A 184 -12.87 7.98 -1.38
N ARG A 185 -13.21 7.55 -2.60
CA ARG A 185 -14.46 6.82 -2.87
C ARG A 185 -14.57 5.53 -2.08
N VAL A 186 -13.48 4.76 -2.03
CA VAL A 186 -13.46 3.49 -1.30
C VAL A 186 -13.69 3.74 0.19
N LEU A 187 -13.04 4.74 0.79
CA LEU A 187 -13.21 5.06 2.21
C LEU A 187 -14.63 5.53 2.53
N ILE A 188 -15.22 6.41 1.71
CA ILE A 188 -16.62 6.84 1.90
C ILE A 188 -17.57 5.65 1.77
N ALA A 189 -17.44 4.85 0.70
CA ALA A 189 -18.31 3.71 0.46
C ALA A 189 -18.18 2.62 1.54
N ALA A 190 -17.02 2.51 2.18
CA ALA A 190 -16.78 1.62 3.32
C ALA A 190 -17.16 2.24 4.69
N ALA A 191 -17.70 3.46 4.70
CA ALA A 191 -18.00 4.23 5.91
C ALA A 191 -16.78 4.39 6.85
N VAL A 192 -15.59 4.51 6.28
CA VAL A 192 -14.34 4.69 7.03
C VAL A 192 -14.02 6.18 7.13
N ASP A 193 -13.66 6.62 8.33
CA ASP A 193 -13.18 7.98 8.56
C ASP A 193 -11.95 8.28 7.70
N THR A 194 -12.05 9.33 6.89
CA THR A 194 -10.96 9.81 6.04
C THR A 194 -9.73 10.31 6.81
N ALA A 195 -9.87 10.62 8.11
CA ALA A 195 -8.80 11.01 9.01
C ALA A 195 -8.24 9.85 9.86
N PHE A 196 -8.55 8.59 9.52
CA PHE A 196 -8.18 7.42 10.34
C PHE A 196 -6.69 7.34 10.70
N VAL A 197 -5.79 7.87 9.87
CA VAL A 197 -4.34 7.88 10.09
C VAL A 197 -3.90 8.64 11.35
N ASN A 198 -4.77 9.51 11.89
CA ASN A 198 -4.54 10.28 13.12
C ASN A 198 -5.35 9.77 14.31
N ARG A 199 -6.11 8.67 14.17
CA ARG A 199 -6.80 8.05 15.30
C ARG A 199 -5.78 7.66 16.37
N SER A 200 -6.04 8.06 17.61
CA SER A 200 -5.21 7.67 18.75
C SER A 200 -5.47 6.20 19.07
N GLN A 201 -4.39 5.41 19.22
CA GLN A 201 -4.45 4.03 19.70
C GLN A 201 -4.27 4.00 21.22
N HIS A 202 -3.32 4.78 21.74
CA HIS A 202 -3.18 5.07 23.16
C HIS A 202 -2.60 6.49 23.39
N ASP A 203 -2.47 6.88 24.65
CA ASP A 203 -1.89 8.17 25.04
C ASP A 203 -0.52 8.36 24.37
N GLY A 204 -0.43 9.32 23.46
CA GLY A 204 0.81 9.67 22.77
C GLY A 204 1.18 8.83 21.54
N SER A 205 0.36 7.85 21.14
CA SER A 205 0.49 7.16 19.85
C SER A 205 -0.74 7.33 18.97
N ARG A 206 -0.51 7.15 17.68
CA ARG A 206 -1.51 7.26 16.64
C ARG A 206 -1.40 6.02 15.76
N TYR A 207 -2.44 5.76 14.97
CA TYR A 207 -2.59 4.64 14.04
C TYR A 207 -1.25 4.14 13.43
N ASN A 208 -1.04 2.83 13.50
CA ASN A 208 0.21 2.19 13.08
C ASN A 208 0.59 2.54 11.63
N VAL A 209 1.79 3.12 11.46
CA VAL A 209 2.30 3.57 10.15
C VAL A 209 2.49 2.41 9.17
N TYR A 210 2.79 1.21 9.65
CA TYR A 210 2.91 0.01 8.81
C TYR A 210 1.54 -0.44 8.29
N ALA A 211 0.48 -0.30 9.09
CA ALA A 211 -0.88 -0.61 8.67
C ALA A 211 -1.38 0.36 7.58
N ILE A 212 -0.95 1.64 7.60
CA ILE A 212 -1.28 2.61 6.54
C ILE A 212 -0.85 2.07 5.17
N GLY A 213 0.36 1.53 5.05
CA GLY A 213 0.84 0.94 3.79
C GLY A 213 -0.03 -0.22 3.30
N LYS A 214 -0.58 -1.02 4.23
CA LYS A 214 -1.49 -2.13 3.92
C LYS A 214 -2.86 -1.63 3.48
N VAL A 215 -3.40 -0.59 4.14
CA VAL A 215 -4.65 0.07 3.75
C VAL A 215 -4.51 0.65 2.34
N VAL A 216 -3.44 1.39 2.06
CA VAL A 216 -3.18 2.00 0.74
C VAL A 216 -3.25 0.98 -0.39
N ASP A 217 -2.62 -0.18 -0.21
CA ASP A 217 -2.62 -1.27 -1.18
C ASP A 217 -4.04 -1.81 -1.45
N LEU A 218 -4.83 -2.04 -0.40
CA LEU A 218 -6.22 -2.48 -0.51
C LEU A 218 -7.12 -1.42 -1.18
N LEU A 219 -6.98 -0.14 -0.79
CA LEU A 219 -7.72 0.97 -1.39
C LEU A 219 -7.45 1.08 -2.89
N ARG A 220 -6.17 0.97 -3.30
CA ARG A 220 -5.80 1.00 -4.74
C ARG A 220 -6.36 -0.18 -5.52
N ALA A 221 -6.35 -1.37 -4.92
CA ALA A 221 -6.93 -2.56 -5.54
C ALA A 221 -8.45 -2.41 -5.77
N LEU A 222 -9.14 -1.80 -4.82
CA LEU A 222 -10.60 -1.59 -4.86
C LEU A 222 -11.03 -0.40 -5.73
N ALA A 223 -10.20 0.64 -5.84
CA ALA A 223 -10.50 1.87 -6.56
C ALA A 223 -10.70 1.72 -8.09
N SER A 224 -10.22 0.63 -8.69
CA SER A 224 -10.29 0.39 -10.13
C SER A 224 -10.68 -1.06 -10.39
N ASP A 225 -11.43 -1.35 -11.46
CA ASP A 225 -11.88 -2.71 -11.78
C ASP A 225 -10.72 -3.67 -12.08
N ALA A 226 -9.66 -3.14 -12.73
CA ALA A 226 -8.40 -3.83 -13.01
C ALA A 226 -7.39 -3.76 -11.85
N GLY A 227 -7.75 -3.12 -10.73
CA GLY A 227 -6.89 -3.06 -9.55
C GLY A 227 -6.73 -4.44 -8.89
N GLU A 228 -5.51 -4.71 -8.43
CA GLU A 228 -5.11 -5.94 -7.75
C GLU A 228 -4.41 -5.59 -6.44
N VAL A 229 -4.54 -6.46 -5.44
CA VAL A 229 -3.81 -6.34 -4.16
C VAL A 229 -2.35 -6.70 -4.43
N GLN A 230 -1.43 -5.72 -4.41
CA GLN A 230 -0.04 -5.95 -4.80
C GLN A 230 0.82 -6.46 -3.65
N ASN A 231 0.49 -6.10 -2.41
CA ASN A 231 1.25 -6.53 -1.25
C ASN A 231 1.04 -8.03 -1.02
N ALA A 232 2.10 -8.82 -1.21
CA ALA A 232 2.03 -10.28 -1.13
C ALA A 232 1.56 -10.78 0.24
N ILE A 233 1.90 -10.08 1.32
CA ILE A 233 1.45 -10.42 2.68
C ILE A 233 -0.05 -10.13 2.84
N ASN A 234 -0.55 -8.98 2.37
CA ASN A 234 -2.00 -8.72 2.33
C ASN A 234 -2.73 -9.84 1.60
N ARG A 235 -2.23 -10.27 0.44
CA ARG A 235 -2.81 -11.38 -0.31
C ARG A 235 -2.82 -12.67 0.50
N CYS A 236 -1.66 -13.12 0.99
CA CYS A 236 -1.52 -14.38 1.72
C CYS A 236 -2.43 -14.42 2.97
N VAL A 237 -2.39 -13.38 3.80
CA VAL A 237 -3.21 -13.30 5.02
C VAL A 237 -4.70 -13.25 4.68
N THR A 238 -5.11 -12.39 3.74
CA THR A 238 -6.52 -12.21 3.41
C THR A 238 -7.10 -13.43 2.68
N MET A 239 -6.36 -14.05 1.77
CA MET A 239 -6.79 -15.31 1.14
C MET A 239 -6.92 -16.43 2.16
N SER A 240 -5.98 -16.54 3.11
CA SER A 240 -6.05 -17.52 4.20
C SER A 240 -7.28 -17.30 5.07
N LEU A 241 -7.61 -16.03 5.38
CA LEU A 241 -8.81 -15.65 6.12
C LEU A 241 -10.09 -16.13 5.39
N PHE A 242 -10.22 -15.85 4.09
CA PHE A 242 -11.38 -16.33 3.30
C PHE A 242 -11.47 -17.86 3.25
N ASN A 243 -10.34 -18.55 3.04
CA ASN A 243 -10.30 -20.01 2.99
C ASN A 243 -10.68 -20.65 4.34
N MET A 244 -10.22 -20.06 5.45
CA MET A 244 -10.54 -20.51 6.80
C MET A 244 -12.02 -20.28 7.13
N ALA A 245 -12.56 -19.12 6.77
CA ALA A 245 -13.98 -18.82 6.94
C ALA A 245 -14.87 -19.80 6.16
N LYS A 246 -14.54 -20.11 4.90
CA LYS A 246 -15.24 -21.12 4.08
C LYS A 246 -15.16 -22.53 4.68
N ALA A 247 -14.08 -22.83 5.40
CA ALA A 247 -13.88 -24.10 6.09
C ALA A 247 -14.54 -24.15 7.50
N GLY A 248 -15.20 -23.07 7.93
CA GLY A 248 -15.76 -22.96 9.28
C GLY A 248 -14.70 -22.95 10.39
N GLN A 249 -13.46 -22.55 10.06
CA GLN A 249 -12.34 -22.52 11.00
C GLN A 249 -12.12 -21.10 11.53
N THR A 250 -11.74 -20.99 12.79
CA THR A 250 -11.42 -19.70 13.41
C THR A 250 -10.12 -19.13 12.84
N PHE A 251 -10.11 -17.85 12.50
CA PHE A 251 -8.91 -17.14 12.06
C PHE A 251 -8.36 -16.29 13.21
N SER A 252 -7.26 -16.73 13.82
CA SER A 252 -6.60 -16.00 14.91
C SER A 252 -5.40 -15.19 14.43
N LEU A 253 -4.86 -14.32 15.29
CA LEU A 253 -3.60 -13.65 15.00
C LEU A 253 -2.44 -14.65 14.79
N GLU A 254 -2.42 -15.77 15.53
CA GLU A 254 -1.43 -16.84 15.31
C GLU A 254 -1.56 -17.45 13.91
N THR A 255 -2.80 -17.65 13.45
CA THR A 255 -3.07 -18.10 12.07
C THR A 255 -2.57 -17.08 11.04
N ALA A 256 -2.78 -15.78 11.31
CA ALA A 256 -2.28 -14.71 10.45
C ALA A 256 -0.73 -14.68 10.39
N LYS A 257 -0.04 -14.91 11.52
CA LYS A 257 1.43 -15.07 11.57
C LYS A 257 1.88 -16.26 10.71
N SER A 258 1.21 -17.41 10.81
CA SER A 258 1.47 -18.57 9.96
C SER A 258 1.23 -18.31 8.46
N ALA A 259 0.29 -17.43 8.11
CA ALA A 259 0.06 -17.00 6.73
C ALA A 259 1.14 -16.02 6.23
N ALA A 260 1.64 -15.15 7.11
CA ALA A 260 2.72 -14.22 6.78
C ALA A 260 4.07 -14.93 6.60
N SER A 261 4.34 -16.02 7.32
CA SER A 261 5.63 -16.72 7.27
C SER A 261 5.46 -18.24 7.22
N ASP A 262 6.13 -18.87 6.26
CA ASP A 262 6.27 -20.31 6.11
C ASP A 262 7.11 -20.96 7.23
N LYS A 263 7.98 -20.15 7.84
CA LYS A 263 8.86 -20.50 8.97
C LYS A 263 8.16 -20.41 10.33
N TYR A 264 7.03 -19.72 10.43
CA TYR A 264 6.22 -19.70 11.64
C TYR A 264 5.47 -21.03 11.78
N GLN A 265 5.37 -21.60 12.98
CA GLN A 265 4.70 -22.89 13.14
C GLN A 265 3.19 -22.75 12.88
N SER A 266 2.58 -23.80 12.31
CA SER A 266 1.15 -23.87 12.06
C SER A 266 0.62 -25.27 12.34
N ASP A 267 -0.58 -25.33 12.89
CA ASP A 267 -1.29 -26.60 13.08
C ASP A 267 -1.49 -27.30 11.73
N LEU A 268 -1.23 -28.60 11.70
CA LEU A 268 -1.42 -29.47 10.55
C LEU A 268 -2.88 -29.43 10.05
N ALA A 269 -3.85 -29.30 10.97
CA ALA A 269 -5.27 -29.31 10.62
C ALA A 269 -5.67 -28.13 9.72
N ILE A 270 -5.09 -26.95 9.95
CA ILE A 270 -5.45 -25.71 9.24
C ILE A 270 -4.54 -25.44 8.03
N ARG A 271 -3.39 -26.11 7.93
CA ARG A 271 -2.34 -25.82 6.94
C ARG A 271 -2.84 -25.83 5.49
N LYS A 272 -3.78 -26.71 5.15
CA LYS A 272 -4.37 -26.80 3.80
C LYS A 272 -5.18 -25.56 3.39
N HIS A 273 -5.61 -24.74 4.35
CA HIS A 273 -6.37 -23.52 4.11
C HIS A 273 -5.48 -22.27 4.04
N LEU A 274 -4.21 -22.37 4.46
CA LEU A 274 -3.29 -21.24 4.49
C LEU A 274 -2.60 -21.04 3.14
N VAL A 275 -2.66 -19.80 2.65
CA VAL A 275 -1.76 -19.29 1.62
C VAL A 275 -0.61 -18.58 2.32
N ARG A 276 0.60 -19.12 2.23
CA ARG A 276 1.74 -18.69 3.05
C ARG A 276 2.74 -17.86 2.26
N HIS A 277 3.29 -16.83 2.89
CA HIS A 277 4.43 -16.05 2.40
C HIS A 277 5.73 -16.51 3.11
N THR A 278 6.90 -16.05 2.66
CA THR A 278 8.22 -16.53 3.10
C THR A 278 8.99 -15.54 3.99
N VAL A 279 8.32 -14.57 4.62
CA VAL A 279 9.06 -13.63 5.51
C VAL A 279 9.68 -14.38 6.69
N SER A 280 10.69 -13.81 7.34
CA SER A 280 11.29 -14.43 8.53
C SER A 280 10.24 -14.62 9.64
N ALA A 281 10.47 -15.60 10.51
CA ALA A 281 9.60 -15.84 11.66
C ALA A 281 9.53 -14.61 12.59
N SER A 282 10.63 -13.87 12.75
CA SER A 282 10.69 -12.63 13.54
C SER A 282 9.88 -11.47 12.92
N THR A 283 9.73 -11.44 11.61
CA THR A 283 8.97 -10.39 10.90
C THR A 283 7.47 -10.71 10.81
N ALA A 284 7.09 -11.98 10.99
CA ALA A 284 5.72 -12.44 10.85
C ALA A 284 4.71 -11.71 11.76
N PRO A 285 5.00 -11.46 13.07
CA PRO A 285 4.07 -10.75 13.96
C PRO A 285 3.69 -9.37 13.45
N THR A 286 4.66 -8.50 13.15
CA THR A 286 4.42 -7.12 12.68
C THR A 286 3.68 -7.10 11.34
N GLN A 287 4.00 -8.04 10.45
CA GLN A 287 3.35 -8.13 9.14
C GLN A 287 1.90 -8.62 9.24
N ALA A 288 1.64 -9.60 10.12
CA ALA A 288 0.30 -10.09 10.39
C ALA A 288 -0.55 -9.02 11.07
N SER A 289 -0.07 -8.41 12.15
CA SER A 289 -0.82 -7.40 12.91
C SER A 289 -1.18 -6.19 12.05
N SER A 290 -0.22 -5.62 11.30
CA SER A 290 -0.48 -4.48 10.42
C SER A 290 -1.48 -4.78 9.30
N THR A 291 -1.48 -6.01 8.75
CA THR A 291 -2.48 -6.43 7.77
C THR A 291 -3.86 -6.62 8.42
N MET A 292 -3.94 -7.24 9.61
CA MET A 292 -5.23 -7.42 10.30
C MET A 292 -5.85 -6.09 10.73
N GLN A 293 -5.04 -5.16 11.24
CA GLN A 293 -5.49 -3.82 11.60
C GLN A 293 -5.99 -3.03 10.38
N ALA A 294 -5.36 -3.20 9.21
CA ALA A 294 -5.83 -2.61 7.96
C ALA A 294 -7.19 -3.17 7.53
N LEU A 295 -7.38 -4.49 7.63
CA LEU A 295 -8.66 -5.14 7.31
C LEU A 295 -9.77 -4.71 8.27
N GLU A 296 -9.46 -4.59 9.56
CA GLU A 296 -10.39 -4.08 10.59
C GLU A 296 -10.76 -2.62 10.32
N THR A 297 -9.79 -1.79 9.97
CA THR A 297 -10.00 -0.37 9.63
C THR A 297 -10.94 -0.19 8.44
N LEU A 298 -10.87 -1.09 7.46
CA LEU A 298 -11.75 -1.10 6.30
C LEU A 298 -13.11 -1.78 6.57
N GLY A 299 -13.36 -2.23 7.80
CA GLY A 299 -14.58 -2.94 8.18
C GLY A 299 -14.73 -4.30 7.48
N VAL A 300 -13.62 -4.91 7.05
CA VAL A 300 -13.60 -6.22 6.38
C VAL A 300 -13.70 -7.35 7.40
N VAL A 301 -13.09 -7.14 8.56
CA VAL A 301 -13.15 -8.07 9.69
C VAL A 301 -13.64 -7.36 10.95
N THR A 302 -14.25 -8.13 11.84
CA THR A 302 -14.42 -7.76 13.24
C THR A 302 -13.40 -8.51 14.09
N ARG A 303 -12.78 -7.81 15.04
CA ARG A 303 -11.91 -8.38 16.06
C ARG A 303 -12.75 -8.83 17.26
N SER A 304 -12.44 -9.99 17.80
CA SER A 304 -13.09 -10.58 18.98
C SER A 304 -12.06 -11.32 19.84
N GLY A 305 -12.43 -11.67 21.07
CA GLY A 305 -11.55 -12.36 22.00
C GLY A 305 -10.56 -11.44 22.71
N SER A 306 -9.58 -12.05 23.39
CA SER A 306 -8.59 -11.30 24.17
C SER A 306 -7.61 -10.53 23.27
N SER A 307 -7.03 -9.43 23.78
CA SER A 307 -5.99 -8.69 23.05
C SER A 307 -4.78 -9.57 22.67
N ARG A 308 -4.37 -10.49 23.56
CA ARG A 308 -3.25 -11.43 23.35
C ARG A 308 -3.49 -12.43 22.22
N ASN A 309 -4.71 -12.95 22.14
CA ASN A 309 -5.10 -13.97 21.16
C ASN A 309 -6.42 -13.54 20.48
N PRO A 310 -6.38 -12.50 19.63
CA PRO A 310 -7.59 -12.03 19.01
C PRO A 310 -7.97 -12.97 17.86
N THR A 311 -9.28 -13.13 17.69
CA THR A 311 -9.91 -13.87 16.61
C THR A 311 -10.64 -12.91 15.70
N PHE A 312 -10.61 -13.20 14.40
CA PHE A 312 -11.14 -12.32 13.37
C PHE A 312 -12.20 -13.06 12.56
N ALA A 313 -13.35 -12.42 12.39
CA ALA A 313 -14.44 -12.90 11.56
C ALA A 313 -14.70 -11.91 10.42
N LEU A 314 -14.98 -12.43 9.22
CA LEU A 314 -15.42 -11.59 8.09
C LEU A 314 -16.75 -10.92 8.44
N THR A 315 -16.88 -9.63 8.11
CA THR A 315 -18.15 -8.92 8.23
C THR A 315 -19.07 -9.26 7.06
N THR A 316 -20.31 -8.78 7.12
CA THR A 316 -21.27 -8.84 6.00
C THR A 316 -21.18 -7.63 5.07
N ASN A 317 -20.20 -6.74 5.26
CA ASN A 317 -20.09 -5.50 4.51
C ASN A 317 -19.81 -5.77 3.02
N PRO A 318 -20.39 -4.99 2.08
CA PRO A 318 -20.19 -5.19 0.64
C PRO A 318 -18.73 -5.16 0.19
N ILE A 319 -17.87 -4.41 0.91
CA ILE A 319 -16.41 -4.37 0.66
C ILE A 319 -15.74 -5.74 0.77
N VAL A 320 -16.26 -6.64 1.62
CA VAL A 320 -15.73 -8.00 1.81
C VAL A 320 -15.80 -8.78 0.50
N LYS A 321 -16.97 -8.79 -0.14
CA LYS A 321 -17.18 -9.44 -1.46
C LYS A 321 -16.31 -8.81 -2.54
N ALA A 322 -16.12 -7.49 -2.50
CA ALA A 322 -15.27 -6.79 -3.46
C ALA A 322 -13.79 -7.20 -3.33
N ILE A 323 -13.27 -7.28 -2.10
CA ILE A 323 -11.89 -7.74 -1.83
C ILE A 323 -11.72 -9.21 -2.24
N GLU A 324 -12.69 -10.07 -1.90
CA GLU A 324 -12.67 -11.47 -2.34
C GLU A 324 -12.56 -11.57 -3.86
N GLY A 325 -13.38 -10.80 -4.59
CA GLY A 325 -13.30 -10.71 -6.04
C GLY A 325 -11.93 -10.24 -6.55
N LYS A 326 -11.24 -9.34 -5.84
CA LYS A 326 -9.88 -8.91 -6.22
C LYS A 326 -8.81 -9.99 -6.01
N LEU A 327 -8.99 -10.86 -5.02
CA LEU A 327 -8.00 -11.89 -4.68
C LEU A 327 -8.15 -13.15 -5.53
N PHE A 328 -9.37 -13.51 -5.93
CA PHE A 328 -9.68 -14.79 -6.58
C PHE A 328 -10.04 -14.69 -8.08
N LYS A 329 -9.95 -13.49 -8.69
CA LYS A 329 -10.31 -13.21 -10.10
C LYS A 329 -9.67 -14.14 -11.15
N GLY A 330 -8.53 -14.77 -10.85
CA GLY A 330 -7.86 -15.73 -11.75
C GLY A 330 -8.21 -17.21 -11.53
N GLN A 331 -8.83 -17.58 -10.41
CA GLN A 331 -9.15 -18.99 -10.11
C GLN A 331 -10.49 -19.43 -10.69
N ALA A 332 -11.43 -18.50 -10.85
CA ALA A 332 -12.76 -18.79 -11.39
C ALA A 332 -12.79 -19.04 -12.91
N GLN A 333 -11.70 -18.72 -13.63
CA GLN A 333 -11.59 -18.98 -15.08
C GLN A 333 -10.93 -20.34 -15.40
N ALA A 334 -10.40 -21.04 -14.40
CA ALA A 334 -9.65 -22.28 -14.56
C ALA A 334 -10.40 -23.54 -14.04
N ALA A 335 -11.61 -23.35 -13.50
CA ALA A 335 -12.52 -24.41 -13.05
C ALA A 335 -13.76 -24.44 -13.94
#